data_AF-A0A6B2G5N6-F1
#
_entry.id   AF-A0A6B2G5N6-F1
#
_cell.length_a   1.000
_cell.length_b   1.000
_cell.length_c   1.000
_cell.angle_alpha   90.00
_cell.angle_beta   90.00
_cell.angle_gamma   90.00
#
_symmetry.space_group_name_H-M   'P 1'
#
loop_
_entity.id
_entity.type
_entity.pdbx_description
1 polymer ?
#
loop_
_entity_poly.entity_id
_entity_poly.type
_entity_poly.pdbx_seq_one_letter_code
_entity_poly.pdbx_strand_id
1 'polypeptide(L)'
;MVDYSKWNKIEVSDDEEDTHPNIDTPSLFRWRHQARVDRMAAFEQKTLIFESKKNNCLKRIADTQQDIDKFKTASPGSETPDHLKSILDDLDCEMKIILEEEISLNKEKKSQPLNVDTLCKEKFSKSIINPVSATPSGKKTDEEIAEHLQKFIREHKKEAKHYGMLSKYQDSIEYLTEHPYLASEEAASYLCLWCIDLAVEEKNLLMERV
;
A
#
# COMPACT_ATOMS: atom_id res chain seq x y z
N MET A 1 28.66 -4.20 6.51
CA MET A 1 27.78 -3.01 6.52
C MET A 1 26.62 -3.30 5.58
N VAL A 2 25.38 -3.07 5.99
CA VAL A 2 24.20 -3.27 5.13
C VAL A 2 23.98 -2.00 4.29
N ASP A 3 23.71 -2.14 2.99
CA ASP A 3 23.52 -1.00 2.07
C ASP A 3 22.04 -0.73 1.79
N TYR A 4 21.60 0.50 2.06
CA TYR A 4 20.25 1.01 1.82
C TYR A 4 20.22 2.06 0.69
N SER A 5 21.30 2.20 -0.09
CA SER A 5 21.47 3.23 -1.14
C SER A 5 20.39 3.22 -2.21
N LYS A 6 19.70 2.09 -2.38
CA LYS A 6 18.54 1.94 -3.28
C LYS A 6 17.43 2.97 -2.99
N TRP A 7 17.28 3.40 -1.75
CA TRP A 7 16.21 4.32 -1.32
C TRP A 7 16.67 5.78 -1.19
N ASN A 8 17.89 6.13 -1.62
CA ASN A 8 18.43 7.48 -1.48
C ASN A 8 17.74 8.53 -2.37
N LYS A 9 17.01 8.11 -3.42
CA LYS A 9 16.40 9.00 -4.41
C LYS A 9 14.91 8.75 -4.49
N ILE A 10 14.18 9.12 -3.46
CA ILE A 10 12.71 9.07 -3.44
C ILE A 10 12.19 10.48 -3.68
N GLU A 11 11.25 10.63 -4.61
CA GLU A 11 10.52 11.86 -4.88
C GLU A 11 9.08 11.72 -4.37
N VAL A 12 8.73 12.57 -3.41
CA VAL A 12 7.37 12.67 -2.84
C VAL A 12 6.84 14.05 -3.24
N SER A 13 5.77 14.10 -4.05
CA SER A 13 5.25 15.37 -4.58
C SER A 13 4.60 16.26 -3.53
N ASP A 14 4.11 15.66 -2.46
CA ASP A 14 3.41 16.22 -1.31
C ASP A 14 4.26 16.20 -0.04
N ASP A 15 5.59 16.29 -0.18
CA ASP A 15 6.51 16.37 0.95
C ASP A 15 6.30 17.66 1.76
N GLU A 16 5.69 17.53 2.95
CA GLU A 16 5.37 18.63 3.86
C GLU A 16 6.61 19.25 4.53
N GLU A 17 7.74 18.53 4.52
CA GLU A 17 9.01 19.04 5.07
C GLU A 17 9.74 19.95 4.05
N ASP A 18 9.52 19.76 2.74
CA ASP A 18 10.10 20.59 1.68
C ASP A 18 9.17 21.74 1.26
N THR A 19 8.93 22.64 2.22
CA THR A 19 8.05 23.81 2.08
C THR A 19 8.78 25.12 2.35
N HIS A 20 8.18 26.24 1.94
CA HIS A 20 8.75 27.57 2.16
C HIS A 20 7.66 28.51 2.70
N PRO A 21 7.94 29.35 3.73
CA PRO A 21 6.93 30.21 4.37
C PRO A 21 6.17 31.15 3.42
N ASN A 22 6.75 31.45 2.26
CA ASN A 22 6.17 32.34 1.25
C ASN A 22 5.54 31.62 0.05
N ILE A 23 5.48 30.28 0.05
CA ILE A 23 4.92 29.51 -1.06
C ILE A 23 3.69 28.75 -0.55
N ASP A 24 2.59 28.85 -1.30
CA ASP A 24 1.36 28.13 -1.02
C ASP A 24 1.55 26.62 -1.26
N THR A 25 1.56 25.84 -0.19
CA THR A 25 1.87 24.41 -0.21
C THR A 25 0.89 23.57 -1.04
N PRO A 26 -0.44 23.77 -1.00
CA PRO A 26 -1.38 22.99 -1.81
C PRO A 26 -1.18 23.22 -3.31
N SER A 27 -0.91 24.46 -3.72
CA SER A 27 -0.60 24.79 -5.12
C SER A 27 0.75 24.21 -5.55
N LEU A 28 1.76 24.27 -4.68
CA LEU A 28 3.08 23.70 -4.93
C LEU A 28 3.04 22.18 -5.14
N PHE A 29 2.33 21.44 -4.29
CA PHE A 29 2.23 19.97 -4.41
C PHE A 29 1.57 19.54 -5.71
N ARG A 30 0.50 20.24 -6.11
CA ARG A 30 -0.15 20.02 -7.42
C ARG A 30 0.80 20.30 -8.57
N TRP A 31 1.57 21.38 -8.49
CA TRP A 31 2.55 21.72 -9.52
C TRP A 31 3.68 20.68 -9.60
N ARG A 32 4.24 20.26 -8.46
CA ARG A 32 5.25 19.17 -8.38
C ARG A 32 4.71 17.88 -8.98
N HIS A 33 3.48 17.50 -8.64
CA HIS A 33 2.82 16.34 -9.22
C HIS A 33 2.69 16.45 -10.75
N GLN A 34 2.23 17.60 -11.26
CA GLN A 34 2.11 17.82 -12.71
C GLN A 34 3.47 17.73 -13.41
N ALA A 35 4.49 18.40 -12.89
CA ALA A 35 5.84 18.37 -13.44
C ALA A 35 6.42 16.94 -13.46
N ARG A 36 6.07 16.11 -12.47
CA ARG A 36 6.45 14.69 -12.43
C ARG A 36 5.73 13.89 -13.52
N VAL A 37 4.42 14.05 -13.67
CA VAL A 37 3.63 13.40 -14.72
C VAL A 37 4.14 13.78 -16.10
N ASP A 38 4.42 15.07 -16.33
CA ASP A 38 4.94 15.57 -17.61
C ASP A 38 6.33 14.98 -17.92
N ARG A 39 7.23 14.89 -16.92
CA ARG A 39 8.54 14.24 -17.07
C ARG A 39 8.41 12.76 -17.41
N MET A 40 7.49 12.05 -16.76
CA MET A 40 7.23 10.63 -17.05
C MET A 40 6.66 10.44 -18.46
N ALA A 41 5.71 11.27 -18.88
CA ALA A 41 5.12 11.21 -20.21
C ALA A 41 6.16 11.52 -21.32
N ALA A 42 7.00 12.54 -21.13
CA ALA A 42 8.08 12.85 -22.05
C ALA A 42 9.10 11.71 -22.15
N PHE A 43 9.41 11.08 -21.02
CA PHE A 43 10.31 9.94 -20.98
C PHE A 43 9.71 8.73 -21.70
N GLU A 44 8.43 8.42 -21.49
CA GLU A 44 7.71 7.35 -22.17
C GLU A 44 7.70 7.58 -23.69
N GLN A 45 7.39 8.80 -24.15
CA GLN A 45 7.47 9.15 -25.58
C GLN A 45 8.87 8.92 -26.16
N LYS A 46 9.93 9.34 -25.44
CA LYS A 46 11.32 9.07 -25.85
C LYS A 46 11.59 7.58 -25.98
N THR A 47 11.09 6.76 -25.06
CA THR A 47 11.26 5.30 -25.11
C THR A 47 10.52 4.67 -26.29
N LEU A 48 9.31 5.12 -26.61
CA LEU A 48 8.51 4.61 -27.74
C LEU A 48 9.16 4.95 -29.09
N ILE A 49 9.68 6.17 -29.24
CA ILE A 49 10.41 6.59 -30.46
C ILE A 49 11.68 5.74 -30.62
N PHE A 50 12.41 5.51 -29.52
CA PHE A 50 13.61 4.68 -29.52
C PHE A 50 13.32 3.22 -29.90
N GLU A 51 12.28 2.61 -29.31
CA GLU A 51 11.85 1.25 -29.65
C GLU A 51 11.43 1.14 -31.13
N SER A 52 10.73 2.16 -31.64
CA SER A 52 10.35 2.23 -33.06
C SER A 52 11.58 2.29 -33.97
N LYS A 53 12.59 3.11 -33.63
CA LYS A 53 13.88 3.19 -34.36
C LYS A 53 14.60 1.85 -34.36
N LYS A 54 14.71 1.20 -33.19
CA LYS A 54 15.32 -0.14 -33.04
C LYS A 54 14.61 -1.19 -33.88
N ASN A 55 13.28 -1.24 -33.82
CA ASN A 55 12.49 -2.19 -34.58
C ASN A 55 12.61 -1.97 -36.10
N ASN A 56 12.68 -0.72 -36.55
CA ASN A 56 12.87 -0.41 -37.97
C ASN A 56 14.26 -0.81 -38.47
N CYS A 57 15.32 -0.57 -37.68
CA CYS A 57 16.68 -1.00 -38.00
C CYS A 57 16.75 -2.54 -38.09
N LEU A 58 16.18 -3.25 -37.10
CA LEU A 58 16.12 -4.72 -37.09
C LEU A 58 15.38 -5.29 -38.32
N LYS A 59 14.27 -4.67 -38.73
CA LYS A 59 13.55 -5.07 -39.95
C LYS A 59 14.42 -4.90 -41.20
N ARG A 60 15.09 -3.75 -41.34
CA ARG A 60 15.98 -3.49 -42.48
C ARG A 60 17.13 -4.50 -42.56
N ILE A 61 17.71 -4.88 -41.42
CA ILE A 61 18.75 -5.91 -41.35
C ILE A 61 18.18 -7.26 -41.80
N ALA A 62 17.00 -7.65 -41.31
CA ALA A 62 16.37 -8.90 -41.70
C ALA A 62 16.02 -8.94 -43.20
N ASP A 63 15.50 -7.84 -43.75
CA ASP A 63 15.14 -7.72 -45.16
C ASP A 63 16.40 -7.82 -46.06
N THR A 64 17.48 -7.11 -45.71
CA THR A 64 18.75 -7.19 -46.45
C THR A 64 19.42 -8.54 -46.35
N GLN A 65 19.37 -9.20 -45.19
CA GLN A 65 19.82 -10.59 -45.05
C GLN A 65 19.00 -11.54 -45.92
N GLN A 66 17.68 -11.37 -45.96
CA GLN A 66 16.81 -12.19 -46.79
C GLN A 66 17.11 -11.98 -48.29
N ASP A 67 17.40 -10.76 -48.71
CA ASP A 67 17.76 -10.45 -50.10
C ASP A 67 19.14 -11.01 -50.48
N ILE A 68 20.10 -11.00 -49.56
CA ILE A 68 21.39 -11.69 -49.72
C ILE A 68 21.17 -13.20 -49.89
N ASP A 69 20.29 -13.82 -49.09
CA ASP A 69 20.00 -15.25 -49.17
C ASP A 69 19.27 -15.61 -50.47
N LYS A 70 18.26 -14.82 -50.87
CA LYS A 70 17.60 -14.95 -52.18
C LYS A 70 18.62 -14.87 -53.32
N PHE A 71 19.54 -13.91 -53.27
CA PHE A 71 20.59 -13.76 -54.29
C PHE A 71 21.52 -14.99 -54.35
N LYS A 72 21.96 -15.50 -53.20
CA LYS A 72 22.77 -16.73 -53.11
C LYS A 72 22.06 -17.96 -53.68
N THR A 73 20.74 -18.08 -53.46
CA THR A 73 19.95 -19.19 -54.01
C THR A 73 19.71 -19.08 -55.52
N ALA A 74 19.59 -17.86 -56.07
CA ALA A 74 19.33 -17.63 -57.48
C ALA A 74 20.59 -17.73 -58.36
N SER A 75 21.76 -17.35 -57.83
CA SER A 75 23.07 -17.45 -58.51
C SER A 75 24.10 -18.15 -57.62
N PRO A 76 24.13 -19.50 -57.61
CA PRO A 76 25.12 -20.26 -56.84
C PRO A 76 26.51 -20.14 -57.50
N GLY A 77 27.30 -19.14 -57.09
CA GLY A 77 28.71 -18.99 -57.49
C GLY A 77 29.15 -17.58 -57.90
N SER A 78 28.25 -16.59 -57.99
CA SER A 78 28.67 -15.18 -58.15
C SER A 78 28.95 -14.56 -56.79
N GLU A 79 29.93 -13.65 -56.72
CA GLU A 79 30.17 -12.87 -55.51
C GLU A 79 28.88 -12.11 -55.13
N THR A 80 28.56 -12.12 -53.84
CA THR A 80 27.49 -11.29 -53.28
C THR A 80 27.72 -9.84 -53.70
N PRO A 81 26.67 -9.12 -54.14
CA PRO A 81 26.83 -7.76 -54.61
C PRO A 81 27.45 -6.85 -53.53
N ASP A 82 28.51 -6.13 -53.87
CA ASP A 82 29.22 -5.25 -52.92
C ASP A 82 28.31 -4.19 -52.29
N HIS A 83 27.28 -3.75 -53.02
CA HIS A 83 26.29 -2.81 -52.48
C HIS A 83 25.47 -3.40 -51.33
N LEU A 84 25.11 -4.69 -51.36
CA LEU A 84 24.34 -5.33 -50.27
C LEU A 84 25.20 -5.54 -49.02
N LYS A 85 26.48 -5.85 -49.20
CA LYS A 85 27.45 -5.91 -48.09
C LYS A 85 27.63 -4.54 -47.45
N SER A 86 27.81 -3.48 -48.25
CA SER A 86 27.93 -2.11 -47.75
C SER A 86 26.70 -1.68 -46.95
N ILE A 87 25.49 -2.00 -47.43
CA ILE A 87 24.24 -1.67 -46.72
C ILE A 87 24.16 -2.45 -45.40
N LEU A 88 24.59 -3.71 -45.37
CA LEU A 88 24.64 -4.51 -44.14
C LEU A 88 25.63 -3.90 -43.13
N ASP A 89 26.82 -3.52 -43.58
CA ASP A 89 27.85 -2.89 -42.74
C ASP A 89 27.38 -1.53 -42.18
N ASP A 90 26.67 -0.74 -42.98
CA ASP A 90 26.05 0.53 -42.56
C ASP A 90 24.97 0.30 -41.51
N LEU A 91 24.08 -0.69 -41.71
CA LEU A 91 23.04 -1.06 -40.75
C LEU A 91 23.63 -1.63 -39.45
N ASP A 92 24.72 -2.39 -39.53
CA ASP A 92 25.46 -2.87 -38.35
C ASP A 92 26.10 -1.72 -37.57
N CYS A 93 26.55 -0.66 -38.27
CA CYS A 93 27.01 0.57 -37.62
C CYS A 93 25.86 1.33 -36.96
N GLU A 94 24.71 1.47 -37.62
CA GLU A 94 23.50 2.04 -37.02
C GLU A 94 23.05 1.25 -35.77
N MET A 95 23.15 -0.07 -35.81
CA MET A 95 22.78 -0.93 -34.69
C MET A 95 23.70 -0.73 -33.47
N LYS A 96 25.01 -0.53 -33.69
CA LYS A 96 25.95 -0.18 -32.59
C LYS A 96 25.57 1.14 -31.94
N ILE A 97 25.20 2.16 -32.71
CA ILE A 97 24.73 3.46 -32.19
C ILE A 97 23.45 3.27 -31.37
N ILE A 98 22.49 2.47 -31.86
CA ILE A 98 21.25 2.16 -31.14
C ILE A 98 21.55 1.45 -29.81
N LEU A 99 22.53 0.54 -29.76
CA LEU A 99 22.94 -0.12 -28.52
C LEU A 99 23.54 0.86 -27.51
N GLU A 100 24.36 1.81 -27.95
CA GLU A 100 24.90 2.87 -27.09
C GLU A 100 23.79 3.80 -26.56
N GLU A 101 22.83 4.14 -27.41
CA GLU A 101 21.61 4.87 -27.04
C GLU A 101 20.78 4.07 -26.02
N GLU A 102 20.65 2.74 -26.17
CA GLU A 102 19.93 1.85 -25.24
C GLU A 102 20.57 1.84 -23.86
N ILE A 103 21.91 1.73 -23.80
CA ILE A 103 22.66 1.76 -22.55
C ILE A 103 22.47 3.12 -21.85
N SER A 104 22.51 4.21 -22.62
CA SER A 104 22.31 5.57 -22.11
C SER A 104 20.89 5.76 -21.56
N LEU A 105 19.88 5.29 -22.30
CA LEU A 105 18.48 5.32 -21.88
C LEU A 105 18.25 4.46 -20.61
N ASN A 106 18.91 3.31 -20.48
CA ASN A 106 18.82 2.47 -19.30
C ASN A 106 19.50 3.10 -18.07
N LYS A 107 20.60 3.84 -18.27
CA LYS A 107 21.21 4.65 -17.20
C LYS A 107 20.27 5.77 -16.75
N GLU A 108 19.63 6.45 -17.70
CA GLU A 108 18.59 7.45 -17.39
C GLU A 108 17.46 6.80 -16.56
N LYS A 109 16.90 5.66 -16.98
CA LYS A 109 15.88 4.90 -16.22
C LYS A 109 16.31 4.61 -14.78
N LYS A 110 17.54 4.12 -14.58
CA LYS A 110 18.07 3.79 -13.24
C LYS A 110 18.34 5.04 -12.39
N SER A 111 18.59 6.17 -13.01
CA SER A 111 18.87 7.44 -12.33
C SER A 111 17.60 8.17 -11.89
N GLN A 112 16.45 7.82 -12.47
CA GLN A 112 15.16 8.43 -12.15
C GLN A 112 14.79 8.23 -10.68
N PRO A 113 14.14 9.22 -10.07
CA PRO A 113 13.70 9.11 -8.70
C PRO A 113 12.59 8.07 -8.56
N LEU A 114 12.60 7.39 -7.42
CA LEU A 114 11.55 6.47 -7.00
C LEU A 114 10.34 7.28 -6.52
N ASN A 115 9.16 6.92 -6.99
CA ASN A 115 7.89 7.55 -6.63
C ASN A 115 6.81 6.47 -6.45
N VAL A 116 5.58 6.88 -6.14
CA VAL A 116 4.46 5.95 -5.94
C VAL A 116 4.22 4.99 -7.11
N ASP A 117 4.51 5.41 -8.34
CA ASP A 117 4.29 4.62 -9.56
C ASP A 117 5.46 3.66 -9.85
N THR A 118 6.67 3.96 -9.38
CA THR A 118 7.89 3.16 -9.62
C THR A 118 8.30 2.27 -8.45
N LEU A 119 7.89 2.61 -7.22
CA LEU A 119 8.20 1.85 -6.02
C LEU A 119 7.45 0.53 -5.95
N CYS A 120 6.13 0.57 -6.15
CA CYS A 120 5.23 -0.56 -5.95
C CYS A 120 4.09 -0.55 -6.95
N LYS A 121 3.47 -1.71 -7.14
CA LYS A 121 2.21 -1.85 -7.87
C LYS A 121 1.18 -2.48 -6.94
N GLU A 122 -0.09 -2.12 -7.13
CA GLU A 122 -1.18 -2.72 -6.38
C GLU A 122 -1.24 -4.23 -6.69
N LYS A 123 -0.92 -5.07 -5.70
CA LYS A 123 -0.98 -6.54 -5.83
C LYS A 123 -2.33 -7.11 -5.42
N PHE A 124 -2.97 -6.49 -4.43
CA PHE A 124 -4.20 -6.98 -3.82
C PHE A 124 -4.99 -5.81 -3.24
N SER A 125 -6.29 -5.76 -3.54
CA SER A 125 -7.23 -4.77 -3.04
C SER A 125 -8.49 -5.47 -2.55
N LYS A 126 -8.79 -5.37 -1.26
CA LYS A 126 -10.01 -5.93 -0.67
C LYS A 126 -10.54 -4.97 0.38
N SER A 127 -11.72 -4.42 0.13
CA SER A 127 -12.49 -3.69 1.13
C SER A 127 -13.51 -4.63 1.78
N ILE A 128 -13.69 -4.47 3.09
CA ILE A 128 -14.73 -5.14 3.87
C ILE A 128 -15.45 -4.03 4.61
N ILE A 129 -16.69 -3.78 4.23
CA ILE A 129 -17.60 -2.93 5.01
C ILE A 129 -18.30 -3.85 5.99
N ASN A 130 -18.29 -3.52 7.28
CA ASN A 130 -19.05 -4.25 8.28
C ASN A 130 -20.50 -3.73 8.27
N PRO A 131 -21.46 -4.40 7.59
CA PRO A 131 -22.84 -3.96 7.66
C PRO A 131 -23.33 -4.11 9.09
N VAL A 132 -24.16 -3.16 9.55
CA VAL A 132 -24.86 -3.32 10.82
C VAL A 132 -25.73 -4.57 10.69
N SER A 133 -25.41 -5.63 11.42
CA SER A 133 -26.27 -6.79 11.51
C SER A 133 -27.60 -6.33 12.07
N ALA A 134 -28.72 -6.79 11.50
CA ALA A 134 -30.02 -6.56 12.07
C ALA A 134 -29.98 -7.06 13.52
N THR A 135 -29.87 -6.13 14.46
CA THR A 135 -29.89 -6.45 15.88
C THR A 135 -31.22 -7.13 16.11
N PRO A 136 -31.28 -8.35 16.70
CA PRO A 136 -32.55 -8.98 17.00
C PRO A 136 -33.32 -8.01 17.91
N SER A 137 -34.30 -7.30 17.35
CA SER A 137 -35.03 -6.23 18.01
C SER A 137 -36.10 -6.76 18.95
N GLY A 138 -35.84 -7.91 19.58
CA GLY A 138 -36.68 -8.48 20.62
C GLY A 138 -36.10 -8.12 21.97
N LYS A 139 -36.96 -7.71 22.92
CA LYS A 139 -36.56 -7.73 24.34
C LYS A 139 -36.12 -9.17 24.64
N LYS A 140 -34.90 -9.34 25.16
CA LYS A 140 -34.42 -10.64 25.66
C LYS A 140 -35.45 -11.17 26.65
N THR A 141 -35.72 -12.47 26.61
CA THR A 141 -36.61 -13.10 27.61
C THR A 141 -35.91 -13.13 28.97
N ASP A 142 -36.69 -13.19 30.06
CA ASP A 142 -36.13 -13.21 31.43
C ASP A 142 -35.18 -14.41 31.65
N GLU A 143 -35.43 -15.53 30.97
CA GLU A 143 -34.58 -16.73 31.00
C GLU A 143 -33.21 -16.47 30.33
N GLU A 144 -33.19 -15.82 29.16
CA GLU A 144 -31.95 -15.46 28.46
C GLU A 144 -31.11 -14.45 29.27
N ILE A 145 -31.77 -13.50 29.94
CA ILE A 145 -31.10 -12.52 30.82
C ILE A 145 -30.41 -13.24 31.98
N ALA A 146 -31.08 -14.23 32.60
CA ALA A 146 -30.50 -15.01 33.68
C ALA A 146 -29.29 -15.84 33.21
N GLU A 147 -29.37 -16.47 32.04
CA GLU A 147 -28.26 -17.23 31.46
C GLU A 147 -27.06 -16.33 31.12
N HIS A 148 -27.31 -15.17 30.51
CA HIS A 148 -26.29 -14.18 30.20
C HIS A 148 -25.61 -13.65 31.47
N LEU A 149 -26.38 -13.35 32.52
CA LEU A 149 -25.86 -12.93 33.81
C LEU A 149 -25.00 -14.02 34.45
N GLN A 150 -25.44 -15.28 34.44
CA GLN A 150 -24.65 -16.40 34.97
C GLN A 150 -23.35 -16.60 34.18
N LYS A 151 -23.36 -16.42 32.86
CA LYS A 151 -22.16 -16.47 32.03
C LYS A 151 -21.20 -15.32 32.37
N PHE A 152 -21.71 -14.09 32.45
CA PHE A 152 -20.95 -12.91 32.82
C PHE A 152 -20.30 -13.06 34.20
N ILE A 153 -21.03 -13.55 35.20
CA ILE A 153 -20.50 -13.79 36.55
C ILE A 153 -19.40 -14.86 36.54
N ARG A 154 -19.51 -15.90 35.71
CA ARG A 154 -18.45 -16.91 35.62
C ARG A 154 -17.16 -16.36 35.03
N GLU A 155 -17.27 -15.51 34.01
CA GLU A 155 -16.14 -15.03 33.22
C GLU A 155 -15.50 -13.75 33.83
N HIS A 156 -16.33 -12.80 34.28
CA HIS A 156 -15.91 -11.42 34.57
C HIS A 156 -16.15 -10.97 36.03
N LYS A 157 -16.48 -11.88 36.95
CA LYS A 157 -16.75 -11.55 38.37
C LYS A 157 -15.62 -10.79 39.05
N LYS A 158 -14.36 -11.15 38.80
CA LYS A 158 -13.21 -10.48 39.44
C LYS A 158 -13.06 -9.04 38.97
N GLU A 159 -13.31 -8.80 37.70
CA GLU A 159 -13.17 -7.50 37.04
C GLU A 159 -14.32 -6.58 37.43
N ALA A 160 -15.55 -7.11 37.46
CA ALA A 160 -16.70 -6.39 37.97
C ALA A 160 -16.50 -5.98 39.45
N LYS A 161 -15.97 -6.88 40.28
CA LYS A 161 -15.62 -6.53 41.67
C LYS A 161 -14.53 -5.48 41.75
N HIS A 162 -13.50 -5.58 40.90
CA HIS A 162 -12.43 -4.58 40.85
C HIS A 162 -12.99 -3.20 40.53
N TYR A 163 -13.87 -3.11 39.52
CA TYR A 163 -14.56 -1.88 39.17
C TYR A 163 -15.35 -1.29 40.35
N GLY A 164 -16.13 -2.10 41.07
CA GLY A 164 -16.87 -1.64 42.26
C GLY A 164 -15.98 -1.11 43.39
N MET A 165 -14.70 -1.50 43.43
CA MET A 165 -13.74 -0.99 44.42
C MET A 165 -13.09 0.35 44.02
N LEU A 166 -13.25 0.83 42.79
CA LEU A 166 -12.52 1.99 42.25
C LEU A 166 -13.04 3.36 42.72
N SER A 167 -12.39 3.89 43.76
CA SER A 167 -12.31 5.31 44.17
C SER A 167 -12.72 6.39 43.16
N LYS A 168 -11.77 6.61 42.27
CA LYS A 168 -11.61 7.86 41.55
C LYS A 168 -12.24 7.70 40.19
N TYR A 169 -12.91 8.76 39.76
CA TYR A 169 -13.53 8.83 38.44
C TYR A 169 -12.56 8.51 37.30
N GLN A 170 -11.32 9.00 37.39
CA GLN A 170 -10.30 8.75 36.37
C GLN A 170 -9.93 7.26 36.28
N ASP A 171 -9.70 6.62 37.43
CA ASP A 171 -9.37 5.20 37.52
C ASP A 171 -10.54 4.35 36.98
N SER A 172 -11.78 4.74 37.26
CA SER A 172 -12.98 4.07 36.75
C SER A 172 -13.13 4.20 35.21
N ILE A 173 -12.80 5.35 34.62
CA ILE A 173 -12.83 5.54 33.15
C ILE A 173 -11.78 4.67 32.48
N GLU A 174 -10.55 4.72 32.98
CA GLU A 174 -9.44 3.94 32.45
C GLU A 174 -9.79 2.44 32.51
N TYR A 175 -10.31 1.99 33.64
CA TYR A 175 -10.71 0.60 33.83
C TYR A 175 -11.86 0.16 32.92
N LEU A 176 -12.87 1.02 32.68
CA LEU A 176 -13.96 0.70 31.73
C LEU A 176 -13.49 0.74 30.28
N THR A 177 -12.47 1.54 29.97
CA THR A 177 -11.87 1.60 28.64
C THR A 177 -11.04 0.35 28.34
N GLU A 178 -10.33 -0.16 29.36
CA GLU A 178 -9.62 -1.44 29.31
C GLU A 178 -10.60 -2.64 29.27
N HIS A 179 -11.75 -2.52 29.95
CA HIS A 179 -12.76 -3.57 30.04
C HIS A 179 -14.15 -3.12 29.55
N PRO A 180 -14.38 -2.89 28.24
CA PRO A 180 -15.63 -2.33 27.72
C PRO A 180 -16.88 -3.19 27.97
N TYR A 181 -16.71 -4.51 28.14
CA TYR A 181 -17.82 -5.42 28.43
C TYR A 181 -18.42 -5.23 29.83
N LEU A 182 -17.71 -4.54 30.75
CA LEU A 182 -18.26 -4.15 32.04
C LEU A 182 -19.30 -3.02 31.91
N ALA A 183 -19.32 -2.28 30.79
CA ALA A 183 -20.36 -1.30 30.49
C ALA A 183 -21.62 -1.98 29.92
N SER A 184 -22.16 -2.94 30.68
CA SER A 184 -23.33 -3.75 30.32
C SER A 184 -24.33 -3.82 31.47
N GLU A 185 -25.61 -4.10 31.15
CA GLU A 185 -26.67 -4.23 32.17
C GLU A 185 -26.42 -5.43 33.10
N GLU A 186 -25.75 -6.47 32.59
CA GLU A 186 -25.36 -7.65 33.34
C GLU A 186 -24.34 -7.30 34.44
N ALA A 187 -23.38 -6.41 34.15
CA ALA A 187 -22.41 -5.93 35.13
C ALA A 187 -23.08 -5.13 36.25
N ALA A 188 -23.98 -4.21 35.90
CA ALA A 188 -24.75 -3.43 36.88
C ALA A 188 -25.61 -4.34 37.78
N SER A 189 -26.30 -5.31 37.18
CA SER A 189 -27.11 -6.31 37.91
C SER A 189 -26.26 -7.12 38.90
N TYR A 190 -25.05 -7.52 38.49
CA TYR A 190 -24.12 -8.22 39.36
C TYR A 190 -23.65 -7.36 40.55
N LEU A 191 -23.33 -6.08 40.32
CA LEU A 191 -22.94 -5.16 41.40
C LEU A 191 -24.08 -4.98 42.40
N CYS A 192 -25.33 -4.82 41.94
CA CYS A 192 -26.49 -4.76 42.84
C CYS A 192 -26.64 -6.02 43.69
N LEU A 193 -26.52 -7.21 43.11
CA LEU A 193 -26.52 -8.46 43.87
C LEU A 193 -25.37 -8.52 44.88
N TRP A 194 -24.20 -8.02 44.49
CA TRP A 194 -23.05 -7.98 45.38
C TRP A 194 -23.26 -6.99 46.55
N CYS A 195 -23.94 -5.86 46.35
CA CYS A 195 -24.32 -4.96 47.44
C CYS A 195 -25.26 -5.65 48.45
N ILE A 196 -26.20 -6.48 47.98
CA ILE A 196 -27.08 -7.27 48.84
C ILE A 196 -26.26 -8.29 49.66
N ASP A 197 -25.35 -9.02 49.01
CA ASP A 197 -24.47 -9.98 49.69
C ASP A 197 -23.61 -9.28 50.76
N LEU A 198 -23.07 -8.09 50.45
CA LEU A 198 -22.27 -7.31 51.39
C LEU A 198 -23.10 -6.79 52.58
N ALA A 199 -24.36 -6.45 52.37
CA ALA A 199 -25.27 -6.06 53.44
C ALA A 199 -25.58 -7.25 54.38
N VAL A 200 -25.77 -8.45 53.83
CA VAL A 200 -25.93 -9.69 54.62
C VAL A 200 -24.66 -10.04 55.39
N GLU A 201 -23.48 -9.77 54.82
CA GLU A 201 -22.17 -9.94 55.48
C GLU A 201 -21.81 -8.79 56.45
N GLU A 202 -22.71 -7.83 56.70
CA GLU A 202 -22.51 -6.65 57.56
C GLU A 202 -21.34 -5.72 57.12
N LYS A 203 -20.93 -5.77 55.84
CA LYS A 203 -19.84 -4.96 55.26
C LYS A 203 -20.34 -3.65 54.66
N ASN A 204 -20.99 -2.83 55.48
CA ASN A 204 -21.69 -1.62 55.03
C ASN A 204 -20.79 -0.60 54.33
N LEU A 205 -19.53 -0.44 54.77
CA LEU A 205 -18.58 0.50 54.17
C LEU A 205 -18.18 0.14 52.74
N LEU A 206 -18.12 -1.17 52.42
CA LEU A 206 -17.83 -1.63 51.07
C LEU A 206 -19.10 -1.60 50.21
N MET A 207 -20.28 -1.83 50.81
CA MET A 207 -21.56 -1.73 50.12
C MET A 207 -21.86 -0.30 49.64
N GLU A 208 -21.63 0.74 50.45
CA GLU A 208 -21.81 2.14 50.02
C GLU A 208 -20.84 2.56 48.91
N ARG A 209 -19.76 1.81 48.75
CA ARG A 209 -18.69 2.11 47.81
C ARG A 209 -18.90 1.50 46.43
N VAL A 210 -19.52 0.32 46.39
CA VAL A 210 -19.88 -0.45 45.19
C VAL A 210 -21.16 0.12 44.59
#